data_AF-A0A846DJU9-F1
#
_entry.id   AF-A0A846DJU9-F1
#
_cell.length_a   1.000
_cell.length_b   1.000
_cell.length_c   1.000
_cell.angle_alpha   90.00
_cell.angle_beta   90.00
_cell.angle_gamma   90.00
#
_symmetry.space_group_name_H-M   'P 1'
#
loop_
_entity.id
_entity.type
_entity.pdbx_description
1 polymer ?
#
loop_
_entity_poly.entity_id
_entity_poly.type
_entity_poly.pdbx_seq_one_letter_code
_entity_poly.pdbx_strand_id
1 'polypeptide(L)' 'MSINDLTRQYIRRRANYLCEYCHSPEKISTSRFTIDHIQPRSLGGSDDADNLALACSTTAYPLSF' A
#
# COMPACT_ATOMS: atom_id res chain seq x y z
N MET A 1 10.47 10.13 -8.73
CA MET A 1 10.93 8.97 -7.92
C MET A 1 10.03 7.80 -8.24
N SER A 2 10.41 6.97 -9.21
CA SER A 2 9.61 5.83 -9.66
C SER A 2 9.83 4.69 -8.68
N ILE A 3 8.84 4.39 -7.82
CA ILE A 3 8.89 3.20 -6.97
C ILE A 3 9.06 2.00 -7.91
N ASN A 4 10.19 1.31 -7.77
CA ASN A 4 10.60 0.25 -8.69
C ASN A 4 9.62 -0.94 -8.59
N ASP A 5 9.38 -1.64 -9.71
CA ASP A 5 8.44 -2.78 -9.71
C ASP A 5 8.91 -3.93 -8.81
N LEU A 6 10.23 -4.03 -8.55
CA LEU A 6 10.80 -4.94 -7.57
C LEU A 6 10.34 -4.64 -6.14
N THR A 7 10.37 -3.36 -5.75
CA THR A 7 9.87 -2.90 -4.44
C THR A 7 8.38 -3.21 -4.30
N ARG A 8 7.61 -3.01 -5.37
CA ARG A 8 6.19 -3.37 -5.43
C ARG A 8 5.95 -4.85 -5.22
N GLN A 9 6.68 -5.71 -5.91
CA GLN A 9 6.55 -7.15 -5.73
C GLN A 9 7.01 -7.60 -4.35
N TYR A 10 8.06 -7.00 -3.79
CA TYR A 10 8.56 -7.32 -2.46
C TYR A 10 7.49 -7.04 -1.40
N ILE A 11 6.88 -5.86 -1.42
CA ILE A 11 5.82 -5.47 -0.48
C ILE A 11 4.60 -6.40 -0.63
N ARG A 12 4.20 -6.73 -1.87
CA ARG A 12 3.10 -7.69 -2.13
C ARG A 12 3.38 -9.06 -1.54
N ARG A 13 4.56 -9.62 -1.75
CA ARG A 13 4.93 -10.93 -1.20
C ARG A 13 5.03 -10.90 0.32
N ARG A 14 5.62 -9.84 0.89
CA ARG A 14 5.69 -9.63 2.34
C ARG A 14 4.31 -9.59 2.97
N ALA A 15 3.40 -8.83 2.37
CA ALA A 15 2.01 -8.70 2.82
C ALA A 15 1.14 -9.92 2.45
N ASN A 16 1.71 -11.00 1.90
CA ASN A 16 0.98 -12.18 1.41
C ASN A 16 -0.18 -11.87 0.45
N TYR A 17 -0.07 -10.79 -0.34
CA TYR A 17 -1.14 -10.28 -1.20
C TYR A 17 -2.43 -9.94 -0.40
N LEU A 18 -2.26 -9.53 0.85
CA LEU A 18 -3.30 -9.05 1.74
C LEU A 18 -3.13 -7.53 1.93
N CYS A 19 -4.23 -6.81 2.13
CA CYS A 19 -4.17 -5.42 2.56
C CYS A 19 -3.64 -5.34 4.00
N GLU A 20 -2.61 -4.55 4.28
CA GLU A 20 -2.09 -4.39 5.66
C GLU A 20 -3.08 -3.66 6.58
N TYR A 21 -4.03 -2.91 6.01
CA TYR A 21 -5.05 -2.19 6.77
C TYR A 21 -6.29 -3.05 7.04
N CYS A 22 -6.81 -3.69 5.98
CA CYS A 22 -8.09 -4.40 6.05
C CYS A 22 -7.91 -5.91 6.28
N HIS A 23 -6.69 -6.43 6.10
CA HIS A 23 -6.37 -7.86 5.97
C HIS A 23 -7.20 -8.61 4.89
N SER A 24 -7.86 -7.88 4.01
CA SER A 24 -8.63 -8.46 2.90
C SER A 24 -7.70 -9.00 1.82
N PRO A 25 -7.92 -10.23 1.34
CA PRO A 25 -7.12 -10.81 0.27
C PRO A 25 -7.40 -10.16 -1.08
N GLU A 26 -6.32 -9.93 -1.84
CA GLU A 26 -6.35 -9.42 -3.23
C GLU A 26 -7.28 -10.27 -4.13
N LYS A 27 -7.49 -11.54 -3.78
CA LYS A 27 -8.38 -12.47 -4.48
C LYS A 27 -9.87 -12.05 -4.48
N ILE A 28 -10.29 -11.27 -3.49
CA ILE A 28 -11.67 -10.73 -3.40
C ILE A 28 -11.71 -9.31 -3.98
N SER A 29 -10.58 -8.61 -3.96
CA SER A 29 -10.47 -7.23 -4.39
C SER A 29 -10.02 -7.14 -5.84
N THR A 30 -10.94 -6.93 -6.78
CA THR A 30 -10.67 -6.51 -8.18
C THR A 30 -10.02 -5.12 -8.30
N SER A 31 -9.53 -4.57 -7.18
CA SER A 31 -9.09 -3.19 -7.02
C SER A 31 -7.59 -3.09 -7.15
N ARG A 32 -7.11 -1.98 -7.71
CA ARG A 32 -5.68 -1.74 -7.89
C ARG A 32 -5.05 -1.55 -6.51
N PHE A 33 -4.26 -2.52 -6.05
CA PHE A 33 -3.47 -2.31 -4.84
C PHE A 33 -2.45 -1.21 -5.09
N THR A 34 -2.56 -0.16 -4.29
CA THR A 34 -1.64 0.98 -4.28
C THR A 34 -0.69 0.83 -3.10
N ILE A 35 0.54 1.31 -3.30
CA ILE A 35 1.49 1.38 -2.20
C ILE A 35 1.29 2.72 -1.53
N ASP A 36 1.02 2.68 -0.23
CA ASP A 36 0.84 3.84 0.61
C ASP A 36 2.00 3.94 1.61
N HIS A 37 2.36 5.16 2.01
CA HIS A 37 3.40 5.38 3.00
C HIS A 37 2.79 5.30 4.40
N ILE A 38 3.25 4.35 5.21
CA ILE A 38 2.80 4.19 6.61
C ILE A 38 3.08 5.47 7.39
N GLN A 39 4.31 5.99 7.28
CA GLN A 39 4.68 7.28 7.80
C GLN A 39 4.88 8.28 6.65
N PRO A 40 4.11 9.38 6.61
CA PRO A 40 4.26 10.38 5.57
C PRO A 40 5.61 11.11 5.69
N ARG A 41 6.16 11.54 4.56
CA ARG A 41 7.46 12.23 4.47
C ARG A 41 7.54 13.46 5.37
N SER A 42 6.43 14.17 5.56
CA SER A 42 6.35 15.36 6.43
C SER A 42 6.64 15.07 7.90
N LEU A 43 6.47 13.83 8.34
CA LEU A 43 6.76 13.35 9.69
C LEU A 43 8.13 12.65 9.77
N GLY A 44 8.98 12.76 8.73
CA GLY A 44 10.27 12.07 8.66
C GLY A 44 10.17 10.62 8.20
N GLY A 45 9.09 10.24 7.52
CA GLY A 45 8.96 8.92 6.92
C GLY A 45 9.88 8.72 5.71
N SER A 46 10.51 7.55 5.63
CA SER A 46 11.35 7.16 4.49
C SER A 46 10.53 6.60 3.32
N ASP A 47 11.09 6.63 2.12
CA ASP A 47 10.54 5.94 0.95
C ASP A 47 10.97 4.45 0.88
N ASP A 48 11.46 3.90 2.00
CA ASP A 48 11.91 2.53 2.12
C ASP A 48 10.76 1.53 2.06
N ALA A 49 11.02 0.34 1.53
CA ALA A 49 10.04 -0.74 1.43
C ALA A 49 9.42 -1.12 2.79
N ASP A 50 10.13 -0.88 3.89
CA ASP A 50 9.64 -1.09 5.26
C ASP A 50 8.61 -0.05 5.72
N ASN A 51 8.64 1.16 5.15
CA ASN A 51 7.66 2.21 5.42
C ASN A 51 6.54 2.27 4.39
N LEU A 52 6.50 1.29 3.46
CA LEU A 52 5.54 1.20 2.39
C LEU A 52 4.59 0.02 2.67
N ALA A 53 3.30 0.32 2.84
CA ALA A 53 2.26 -0.67 3.06
C ALA A 53 1.45 -0.92 1.79
N LEU A 54 0.95 -2.16 1.67
CA LEU A 54 -0.01 -2.51 0.63
C LEU A 54 -1.41 -2.07 1.06
N ALA A 55 -1.92 -1.01 0.43
CA ALA A 55 -3.25 -0.51 0.66
C ALA A 55 -4.18 -0.86 -0.51
N CYS A 56 -5.42 -1.23 -0.20
CA CYS A 56 -6.44 -1.43 -1.20
C CYS A 56 -6.99 -0.07 -1.65
N SER A 57 -7.06 0.20 -2.96
CA SER A 57 -7.67 1.44 -3.47
C SER A 57 -9.18 1.56 -3.23
N THR A 58 -9.84 0.54 -2.69
CA THR A 58 -11.26 0.59 -2.33
C THR A 58 -11.52 1.51 -1.14
N THR A 59 -10.50 1.87 -0.35
CA THR A 59 -10.58 3.04 0.55
C THR A 59 -10.42 4.37 -0.21
N ALA A 60 -10.81 4.42 -1.48
CA ALA A 60 -11.19 5.66 -2.14
C ALA A 60 -12.55 6.10 -1.58
N TYR A 61 -12.48 6.76 -0.41
CA TYR A 61 -13.44 7.68 0.20
C TYR A 61 -14.59 8.14 -0.72
N PRO A 62 -15.82 8.33 -0.21
CA PRO A 62 -16.51 9.54 -0.56
C PRO A 62 -15.92 10.67 0.29
N LEU A 63 -15.24 11.62 -0.36
CA LEU A 63 -14.83 12.92 0.19
C LEU A 63 -15.91 13.51 1.11
N SER A 64 -15.53 13.96 2.31
CA SER A 64 -16.25 14.99 3.06
C SER A 64 -15.30 15.62 4.08
N PHE A 65 -14.85 16.83 3.73
CA PHE A 65 -14.38 17.96 4.54
C PHE A 65 -13.55 17.72 5.81
#